data_AF-A0A6P4ATV9-F1
#
_entry.id   AF-A0A6P4ATV9-F1
#
_cell.length_a   1.000
_cell.length_b   1.000
_cell.length_c   1.000
_cell.angle_alpha   90.00
_cell.angle_beta   90.00
_cell.angle_gamma   90.00
#
_symmetry.space_group_name_H-M   'P 1'
#
loop_
_entity.id
_entity.type
_entity.pdbx_description
1 polymer ?
#
loop_
_entity_poly.entity_id
_entity_poly.type
_entity_poly.pdbx_seq_one_letter_code
_entity_poly.pdbx_strand_id
1 'polypeptide(L)'
;MFAYDTIQKILAVSTKDGRIKLFGKDNAQALLEAKDAVPSKFLQFLDNQGILLNVTSNNCIEVWDIENKMLSHVHAFQEEITSFAVIQRSLFMYVGDSVGNVSVLKIEKEPYLIVPIYYYPFSTGAFSLYSKENNENKLY
;
A
#
# COMPACT_ATOMS: atom_id res chain seq x y z
N MET A 1 1.16 12.55 -6.86
CA MET A 1 2.19 12.03 -5.93
C MET A 1 3.46 11.73 -6.70
N PHE A 2 4.59 11.53 -6.01
CA PHE A 2 5.80 11.00 -6.65
C PHE A 2 6.51 10.00 -5.73
N ALA A 3 7.30 9.11 -6.32
CA ALA A 3 8.14 8.13 -5.63
C ALA A 3 9.46 7.99 -6.39
N TYR A 4 10.53 7.61 -5.70
CA TYR A 4 11.84 7.43 -6.32
C TYR A 4 12.52 6.16 -5.82
N ASP A 5 12.86 5.24 -6.73
CA ASP A 5 13.72 4.10 -6.42
C ASP A 5 15.18 4.56 -6.54
N THR A 6 15.88 4.61 -5.40
CA THR A 6 17.25 5.11 -5.35
C THR A 6 18.28 4.16 -5.95
N ILE A 7 17.93 2.89 -6.14
CA ILE A 7 18.81 1.85 -6.68
C ILE A 7 18.64 1.78 -8.20
N GLN A 8 17.41 1.65 -8.67
CA GLN A 8 17.09 1.59 -10.09
C GLN A 8 17.15 2.96 -10.77
N LYS A 9 17.14 4.05 -9.99
CA LYS A 9 17.13 5.46 -10.45
C LYS A 9 15.90 5.78 -11.30
N ILE A 10 14.73 5.34 -10.83
CA ILE A 10 13.45 5.57 -11.49
C ILE A 10 12.61 6.52 -10.65
N LEU A 11 12.15 7.61 -11.25
CA LEU A 11 11.17 8.52 -10.69
C LEU A 11 9.78 8.18 -11.24
N ALA A 12 8.84 7.88 -10.35
CA ALA A 12 7.43 7.76 -10.70
C ALA A 12 6.71 9.05 -10.30
N VAL A 13 5.90 9.60 -11.21
CA VAL A 13 5.06 10.78 -10.97
C VAL A 13 3.63 10.46 -11.38
N SER A 14 2.72 10.50 -10.42
CA SER A 14 1.29 10.32 -10.68
C SER A 14 0.59 11.64 -10.98
N THR A 15 -0.36 11.57 -11.90
CA THR A 15 -1.13 12.70 -12.40
C THR A 15 -2.55 12.70 -11.80
N LYS A 16 -3.28 13.81 -11.98
CA LYS A 16 -4.65 13.94 -11.48
C LYS A 16 -5.67 13.08 -12.24
N ASP A 17 -5.33 12.58 -13.42
CA ASP A 17 -6.20 11.67 -14.18
C ASP A 17 -5.95 10.18 -13.86
N GLY A 18 -5.07 9.90 -12.90
CA GLY A 18 -4.77 8.55 -12.43
C GLY A 18 -3.65 7.83 -13.17
N ARG A 19 -3.07 8.42 -14.20
CA ARG A 19 -1.88 7.84 -14.87
C ARG A 19 -0.61 8.08 -14.07
N ILE A 20 0.34 7.17 -14.20
CA ILE A 20 1.67 7.27 -13.58
C ILE A 20 2.73 7.29 -14.68
N LYS A 21 3.53 8.36 -14.71
CA LYS A 21 4.66 8.48 -15.63
C LYS A 21 5.95 8.10 -14.92
N LEU A 22 6.73 7.23 -15.55
CA LEU A 22 8.05 6.81 -15.09
C LEU A 22 9.14 7.54 -15.88
N PHE A 23 10.18 7.96 -15.17
CA PHE A 23 11.38 8.56 -15.73
C PHE A 23 12.60 7.81 -15.21
N GLY A 24 13.34 7.19 -16.11
CA GLY A 24 14.56 6.43 -15.80
C GLY A 24 15.83 7.12 -16.29
N LYS A 25 16.92 6.35 -16.34
CA LYS A 25 18.20 6.77 -16.93
C LYS A 25 18.07 7.01 -18.43
N ASP A 26 19.01 7.74 -19.01
CA ASP A 26 19.13 7.97 -20.47
C ASP A 26 17.84 8.50 -21.12
N ASN A 27 17.09 9.33 -20.38
CA ASN A 27 15.79 9.88 -20.78
C ASN A 27 14.69 8.83 -21.04
N ALA A 28 14.86 7.59 -20.56
CA ALA A 28 13.86 6.55 -20.67
C ALA A 28 12.56 6.97 -19.96
N GLN A 29 11.43 6.77 -20.64
CA GLN A 29 10.11 7.11 -20.12
C GLN A 29 9.14 5.95 -20.36
N ALA A 30 8.22 5.77 -19.43
CA ALA A 30 7.10 4.84 -19.57
C ALA A 30 5.84 5.44 -18.92
N LEU A 31 4.68 4.90 -19.30
CA LEU A 31 3.38 5.29 -18.76
C LEU A 31 2.71 4.02 -18.23
N LEU A 32 2.20 4.09 -17.01
CA LEU A 32 1.35 3.09 -16.40
C LEU A 32 -0.07 3.66 -16.32
N GLU A 33 -1.04 2.90 -16.81
CA GLU A 33 -2.45 3.29 -16.89
C GLU A 33 -3.33 2.10 -16.54
N ALA A 34 -4.03 2.19 -15.42
CA ALA A 34 -5.08 1.24 -15.07
C ALA A 34 -6.34 1.53 -15.90
N LYS A 35 -7.18 0.52 -16.11
CA LYS A 35 -8.46 0.68 -16.82
C LYS A 35 -9.36 1.71 -16.14
N ASP A 36 -9.42 1.66 -14.80
CA ASP A 36 -10.21 2.57 -13.98
C ASP A 36 -9.27 3.61 -13.34
N ALA A 37 -8.52 4.33 -14.19
CA ALA A 37 -7.53 5.30 -13.74
C ALA A 37 -8.14 6.35 -12.82
N VAL A 38 -7.62 6.41 -11.58
CA VAL A 38 -8.02 7.36 -10.55
C VAL A 38 -6.78 7.92 -9.84
N PRO A 39 -6.84 9.14 -9.27
CA PRO A 39 -5.69 9.77 -8.61
C PRO A 39 -5.02 8.90 -7.55
N SER A 40 -3.70 8.99 -7.41
CA SER A 40 -2.97 8.38 -6.29
C SER A 40 -3.12 9.18 -5.00
N LYS A 41 -3.43 8.50 -3.89
CA LYS A 41 -3.23 8.97 -2.51
C LYS A 41 -1.79 8.77 -2.04
N PHE A 42 -1.21 7.59 -2.31
CA PHE A 42 0.17 7.26 -1.92
C PHE A 42 0.89 6.57 -3.07
N LEU A 43 2.20 6.74 -3.14
CA LEU A 43 3.03 6.14 -4.18
C LEU A 43 4.39 5.78 -3.56
N GLN A 44 4.78 4.51 -3.57
CA GLN A 44 6.06 4.05 -3.03
C GLN A 44 6.62 2.86 -3.82
N PHE A 45 7.94 2.81 -3.97
CA PHE A 45 8.61 1.64 -4.53
C PHE A 45 8.87 0.60 -3.45
N LEU A 46 8.83 -0.68 -3.83
CA LEU A 46 9.58 -1.70 -3.12
C LEU A 46 11.02 -1.66 -3.65
N ASP A 47 11.91 -1.03 -2.88
CA ASP A 47 13.29 -0.77 -3.28
C ASP A 47 13.96 -2.00 -3.90
N ASN A 48 14.49 -1.82 -5.12
CA ASN A 48 15.24 -2.85 -5.86
C ASN A 48 14.44 -4.13 -6.14
N GLN A 49 13.11 -4.08 -6.13
CA GLN A 49 12.26 -5.19 -6.55
C GLN A 49 11.61 -4.97 -7.93
N GLY A 50 11.74 -3.78 -8.53
CA GLY A 50 11.03 -3.46 -9.77
C GLY A 50 9.52 -3.36 -9.60
N ILE A 51 9.05 -3.16 -8.35
CA ILE A 51 7.63 -3.07 -8.01
C ILE A 51 7.31 -1.66 -7.52
N LEU A 52 6.25 -1.09 -8.07
CA LEU A 52 5.68 0.17 -7.63
C LEU A 52 4.30 -0.07 -7.00
N LEU A 53 4.10 0.48 -5.82
CA LEU A 53 2.83 0.45 -5.11
C LEU A 53 2.14 1.79 -5.25
N ASN A 54 0.92 1.76 -5.80
CA ASN A 54 0.05 2.92 -5.94
C ASN A 54 -1.20 2.71 -5.08
N VAL A 55 -1.38 3.54 -4.06
CA VAL A 55 -2.64 3.59 -3.34
C VAL A 55 -3.51 4.65 -3.99
N THR A 56 -4.67 4.25 -4.49
CA THR A 56 -5.58 5.10 -5.25
C THR A 56 -6.61 5.82 -4.39
N SER A 57 -7.28 6.82 -4.96
CA SER A 57 -8.34 7.58 -4.28
C SER A 57 -9.57 6.75 -3.93
N ASN A 58 -9.77 5.60 -4.60
CA ASN A 58 -10.84 4.64 -4.30
C ASN A 58 -10.41 3.51 -3.33
N ASN A 59 -9.34 3.71 -2.56
CA ASN A 59 -8.89 2.78 -1.52
C ASN A 59 -8.43 1.42 -2.06
N CYS A 60 -7.85 1.38 -3.25
CA CYS A 60 -7.17 0.20 -3.77
C CYS A 60 -5.66 0.36 -3.62
N ILE A 61 -4.97 -0.74 -3.35
CA ILE A 61 -3.51 -0.86 -3.50
C ILE A 61 -3.27 -1.60 -4.82
N GLU A 62 -2.72 -0.88 -5.79
CA GLU A 62 -2.26 -1.42 -7.06
C GLU A 62 -0.79 -1.81 -6.95
N VAL A 63 -0.47 -3.01 -7.43
CA VAL A 63 0.89 -3.54 -7.52
C VAL A 63 1.30 -3.54 -8.98
N TRP A 64 2.23 -2.65 -9.32
CA TRP A 64 2.74 -2.49 -10.67
C TRP A 64 4.10 -3.17 -10.83
N ASP A 65 4.19 -4.07 -11.80
CA ASP A 65 5.46 -4.54 -12.34
C ASP A 65 6.00 -3.49 -13.32
N ILE A 66 7.12 -2.87 -12.96
CA ILE A 66 7.73 -1.79 -13.73
C ILE A 66 8.43 -2.30 -14.98
N GLU A 67 9.04 -3.48 -14.91
CA GLU A 67 9.76 -4.07 -16.03
C GLU A 67 8.78 -4.47 -17.13
N ASN A 68 7.70 -5.16 -16.75
CA ASN A 68 6.64 -5.59 -17.67
C ASN A 68 5.59 -4.51 -17.94
N LYS A 69 5.66 -3.37 -17.24
CA LYS A 69 4.70 -2.25 -17.33
C LYS A 69 3.25 -2.71 -17.14
N MET A 70 3.05 -3.60 -16.17
CA MET A 70 1.82 -4.34 -15.99
C MET A 70 1.24 -4.09 -14.61
N LEU A 71 -0.08 -3.95 -14.54
CA LEU A 71 -0.81 -3.99 -13.28
C LEU A 71 -0.96 -5.46 -12.85
N SER A 72 -0.10 -5.91 -11.95
CA SER A 72 -0.02 -7.31 -11.55
C SER A 72 -1.11 -7.70 -10.55
N HIS A 73 -1.48 -6.79 -9.65
CA HIS A 73 -2.48 -7.07 -8.63
C HIS A 73 -3.19 -5.79 -8.17
N VAL A 74 -4.43 -5.94 -7.70
CA VAL A 74 -5.21 -4.87 -7.07
C VAL A 74 -5.84 -5.43 -5.79
N HIS A 75 -5.60 -4.77 -4.68
CA HIS A 75 -6.15 -5.13 -3.38
C HIS A 75 -7.04 -4.00 -2.86
N ALA A 76 -8.35 -4.24 -2.76
CA ALA A 76 -9.33 -3.23 -2.35
C ALA A 76 -9.53 -3.22 -0.83
N PHE A 77 -9.57 -2.03 -0.24
CA PHE A 77 -9.97 -1.80 1.15
C PHE A 77 -11.43 -1.33 1.23
N GLN A 78 -12.16 -1.80 2.25
CA GLN A 78 -13.51 -1.32 2.53
C GLN A 78 -13.50 0.09 3.14
N GLU A 79 -12.62 0.29 4.12
CA GLU A 79 -12.44 1.58 4.81
C GLU A 79 -11.45 2.48 4.06
N GLU A 80 -11.51 3.78 4.34
CA GLU A 80 -10.62 4.72 3.68
C GLU A 80 -9.18 4.50 4.13
N ILE A 81 -8.25 4.27 3.19
CA ILE A 81 -6.82 4.23 3.50
C ILE A 81 -6.36 5.66 3.81
N THR A 82 -5.95 5.90 5.05
CA THR A 82 -5.51 7.21 5.57
C THR A 82 -3.99 7.31 5.72
N SER A 83 -3.29 6.16 5.79
CA SER A 83 -1.83 6.11 5.87
C SER A 83 -1.27 4.85 5.23
N PHE A 84 -0.07 4.96 4.66
CA PHE A 84 0.60 3.87 3.95
C PHE A 84 2.12 4.00 4.07
N ALA A 85 2.81 2.90 4.38
CA ALA A 85 4.27 2.87 4.42
C ALA A 85 4.83 1.49 4.07
N VAL A 86 5.77 1.45 3.14
CA VAL A 86 6.60 0.27 2.87
C VAL A 86 7.66 0.14 3.97
N ILE A 87 7.82 -1.07 4.50
CA ILE A 87 8.91 -1.37 5.43
C ILE A 87 10.20 -1.52 4.60
N GLN A 88 11.18 -0.66 4.90
CA GLN A 88 12.42 -0.55 4.14
C GLN A 88 13.09 -1.91 3.90
N ARG A 89 13.51 -2.15 2.65
CA ARG A 89 14.21 -3.39 2.20
C ARG A 89 13.44 -4.68 2.52
N SER A 90 12.12 -4.62 2.51
CA SER A 90 11.28 -5.79 2.75
C SER A 90 10.11 -5.85 1.75
N LEU A 91 9.32 -6.92 1.83
CA LEU A 91 8.07 -7.07 1.08
C LEU A 91 6.84 -6.72 1.92
N PHE A 92 7.04 -6.12 3.08
CA PHE A 92 5.98 -5.80 4.02
C PHE A 92 5.61 -4.32 3.96
N MET A 93 4.36 -4.02 4.30
CA MET A 93 3.83 -2.66 4.34
C MET A 93 2.80 -2.51 5.45
N TYR A 94 2.73 -1.30 5.99
CA TYR A 94 1.70 -0.86 6.92
C TYR A 94 0.61 -0.10 6.17
N VAL A 95 -0.64 -0.39 6.52
CA VAL A 95 -1.81 0.35 6.02
C VAL A 95 -2.66 0.74 7.22
N GLY A 96 -2.90 2.04 7.39
CA GLY A 96 -3.86 2.57 8.37
C GLY A 96 -5.13 3.04 7.68
N ASP A 97 -6.28 2.76 8.29
CA ASP A 97 -7.59 3.13 7.75
C ASP A 97 -8.30 4.25 8.54
N SER A 98 -9.48 4.68 8.06
CA SER A 98 -10.28 5.76 8.64
C SER A 98 -10.92 5.44 9.98
N VAL A 99 -11.07 4.15 10.30
CA VAL A 99 -11.63 3.72 11.59
C VAL A 99 -10.53 3.42 12.62
N GLY A 100 -9.27 3.64 12.25
CA GLY A 100 -8.10 3.58 13.12
C GLY A 100 -7.37 2.25 13.13
N ASN A 101 -7.80 1.26 12.34
CA ASN A 101 -7.10 -0.03 12.30
C ASN A 101 -5.77 0.11 11.57
N VAL A 102 -4.84 -0.77 11.95
CA VAL A 102 -3.54 -0.91 11.28
C VAL A 102 -3.38 -2.34 10.80
N SER A 103 -3.13 -2.50 9.51
CA SER A 103 -2.87 -3.77 8.85
C SER A 103 -1.40 -3.89 8.46
N VAL A 104 -0.82 -5.08 8.67
CA VAL A 104 0.46 -5.47 8.09
C VAL A 104 0.19 -6.41 6.94
N LEU A 105 0.55 -5.97 5.74
CA LEU A 105 0.42 -6.75 4.52
C LEU A 105 1.81 -7.15 4.01
N LYS A 106 1.84 -8.22 3.21
CA LYS A 106 3.05 -8.70 2.54
C LYS A 106 2.78 -8.90 1.05
N ILE A 107 3.78 -8.64 0.21
CA ILE A 107 3.77 -9.05 -1.20
C ILE A 107 4.44 -10.41 -1.34
N GLU A 108 3.77 -11.34 -2.00
CA GLU A 108 4.36 -12.60 -2.44
C GLU A 108 4.89 -12.45 -3.86
N LYS A 109 6.16 -12.83 -4.11
CA LYS A 109 6.86 -12.50 -5.37
C LYS A 109 6.27 -13.17 -6.62
N GLU A 110 5.54 -14.27 -6.46
CA GLU A 110 4.86 -14.95 -7.56
C GLU A 110 3.46 -15.31 -7.05
N PRO A 111 2.36 -14.71 -7.55
CA PRO A 111 2.22 -13.74 -8.65
C PRO A 111 2.03 -12.27 -8.22
N TYR A 112 2.88 -11.72 -7.33
CA TYR A 112 2.76 -10.35 -6.79
C TYR A 112 1.45 -10.08 -6.02
N LEU A 113 0.95 -11.09 -5.32
CA LEU A 113 -0.26 -10.97 -4.52
C LEU A 113 0.01 -10.26 -3.19
N ILE A 114 -0.99 -9.49 -2.75
CA ILE A 114 -1.02 -8.93 -1.41
C ILE A 114 -1.69 -9.93 -0.47
N VAL A 115 -0.96 -10.32 0.57
CA VAL A 115 -1.43 -11.24 1.61
C VAL A 115 -1.48 -10.49 2.96
N PRO A 116 -2.63 -10.47 3.66
CA PRO A 116 -2.71 -9.94 5.00
C PRO A 116 -1.99 -10.85 5.98
N ILE A 117 -1.10 -10.29 6.81
CA ILE A 117 -0.32 -11.05 7.80
C ILE A 117 -0.87 -10.83 9.21
N TYR A 118 -1.16 -9.58 9.56
CA TYR A 118 -1.75 -9.22 10.85
C TYR A 118 -2.68 -8.02 10.72
N TYR A 119 -3.74 -8.03 11.52
CA TYR A 119 -4.73 -6.97 11.62
C TYR A 119 -4.84 -6.53 13.08
N TYR A 120 -4.60 -5.25 13.35
CA TYR A 120 -4.79 -4.68 14.68
C TYR A 120 -6.07 -3.83 14.68
N PRO A 121 -7.21 -4.39 15.15
CA PRO A 121 -8.45 -3.65 15.21
C PRO A 121 -8.36 -2.60 16.32
N PHE A 122 -8.39 -1.33 15.96
CA PHE A 122 -8.60 -0.25 16.93
C PHE A 122 -10.11 -0.03 17.12
N SER A 123 -10.85 -1.12 17.30
CA SER A 123 -12.25 -0.97 17.70
C SER A 123 -12.29 -0.48 19.14
N THR A 124 -13.06 0.59 19.37
CA THR A 124 -13.45 1.11 20.68
C THR A 124 -14.07 0.03 21.60
N GLY A 125 -14.42 -1.15 21.07
CA GLY A 125 -14.88 -2.31 21.82
C GLY A 125 -13.78 -3.12 22.52
N ALA A 126 -12.59 -3.26 21.94
CA ALA A 126 -11.55 -4.14 22.51
C ALA A 126 -10.99 -3.59 23.84
N PHE A 127 -10.76 -2.28 23.93
CA PHE A 127 -10.38 -1.62 25.18
C PHE A 127 -11.49 -1.69 26.24
N SER A 128 -12.76 -1.59 25.81
CA SER A 128 -13.90 -1.70 26.74
C SER A 128 -14.07 -3.11 27.31
N LEU A 129 -13.82 -4.16 26.51
CA LEU A 129 -13.83 -5.55 26.94
C LEU A 129 -12.64 -5.87 27.86
N TYR A 130 -11.44 -5.39 27.53
CA TYR A 130 -10.25 -5.52 28.40
C TYR A 130 -10.44 -4.81 29.74
N SER A 131 -11.16 -3.67 29.77
CA SER A 131 -11.48 -2.96 31.02
C SER A 131 -12.57 -3.65 31.85
N LYS A 132 -13.50 -4.38 31.21
CA LYS A 132 -14.51 -5.19 31.90
C LYS A 132 -13.91 -6.47 32.48
N GLU A 133 -13.13 -7.23 31.71
CA GLU A 133 -12.49 -8.46 32.19
C GLU A 133 -11.52 -8.21 33.35
N ASN A 134 -10.77 -7.10 33.33
CA ASN A 134 -9.88 -6.74 34.46
C ASN A 134 -10.62 -6.26 35.72
N ASN A 135 -11.87 -5.81 35.60
CA ASN A 135 -12.71 -5.46 36.74
C ASN A 135 -13.47 -6.68 37.29
N GLU A 136 -13.84 -7.64 36.46
CA GLU A 136 -14.49 -8.89 36.89
C GLU A 136 -13.50 -9.87 37.54
N ASN A 137 -12.22 -9.88 37.12
CA ASN A 137 -11.17 -10.72 37.72
C ASN A 137 -10.58 -10.19 39.04
N LYS A 138 -11.19 -9.17 39.66
CA LYS A 138 -10.80 -8.64 40.99
C LYS A 138 -11.78 -8.98 42.11
N LEU A 139 -12.78 -9.82 41.84
CA LEU A 139 -13.81 -10.21 42.79
C LEU A 139 -13.84 -11.71 43.08
N TYR A 140 -12.69 -12.35 43.37
CA TYR A 140 -12.60 -13.59 44.16
C TYR A 140 -11.20 -13.71 44.79
#